data_AF-A0A3M1CU60-F1
#
_entry.id   AF-A0A3M1CU60-F1
#
_cell.length_a   1.000
_cell.length_b   1.000
_cell.length_c   1.000
_cell.angle_alpha   90.00
_cell.angle_beta   90.00
_cell.angle_gamma   90.00
#
_symmetry.space_group_name_H-M   'P 1'
#
loop_
_entity.id
_entity.type
_entity.pdbx_description
1 polymer ?
#
loop_
_entity_poly.entity_id
_entity_poly.type
_entity_poly.pdbx_seq_one_letter_code
_entity_poly.pdbx_strand_id
1 'polypeptide(L)'
;MRRRRRKIEDKENLERWLLTYSDLITLLLAFFVVMYSMSRIDAKQFGKMTDALNYILKGGTQIVDKGGEKDPKGHGLLKLGNLNMIQRRINERFKKLGRHEELQTEITERGLVIHIMESALFPQGSAKLQPRAREILDLVAEQIKPLPNHIRIEGHTDNTPIQTALYPSNWELSVARTTEVVRYFTDYHDIAPN
;
A
#
# COMPACT_ATOMS: atom_id res chain seq x y z
N MET A 1 -52.70 65.20 -17.55
CA MET A 1 -51.87 64.77 -16.39
C MET A 1 -50.86 63.74 -16.87
N ARG A 2 -49.55 64.04 -16.84
CA ARG A 2 -48.49 63.10 -17.23
C ARG A 2 -47.46 63.05 -16.11
N ARG A 3 -47.51 62.00 -15.27
CA ARG A 3 -46.55 61.81 -14.17
C ARG A 3 -45.85 60.46 -14.28
N ARG A 4 -44.54 60.56 -14.57
CA ARG A 4 -43.41 59.72 -14.16
C ARG A 4 -43.61 58.19 -14.08
N ARG A 5 -43.17 57.51 -15.13
CA ARG A 5 -42.62 56.13 -15.09
C ARG A 5 -41.41 56.12 -16.03
N ARG A 6 -40.22 56.45 -15.53
CA ARG A 6 -38.97 56.48 -16.34
C ARG A 6 -37.67 56.43 -15.53
N LYS A 7 -37.71 55.97 -14.27
CA LYS A 7 -36.53 55.92 -13.38
C LYS A 7 -36.23 54.53 -12.82
N ILE A 8 -37.03 53.52 -13.17
CA ILE A 8 -36.91 52.14 -12.66
C ILE A 8 -36.21 51.25 -13.72
N GLU A 9 -36.52 51.41 -15.02
CA GLU A 9 -35.90 50.66 -16.13
C GLU A 9 -34.37 50.84 -16.25
N ASP A 10 -33.83 52.02 -15.93
CA ASP A 10 -32.39 52.29 -16.03
C ASP A 10 -31.57 51.54 -14.97
N LYS A 11 -32.16 51.21 -13.81
CA LYS A 11 -31.48 50.46 -12.74
C LYS A 11 -31.39 48.97 -13.05
N GLU A 12 -32.44 48.38 -13.64
CA GLU A 12 -32.47 46.95 -14.01
C GLU A 12 -31.44 46.61 -15.10
N ASN A 13 -31.20 47.54 -16.04
CA ASN A 13 -30.16 47.37 -17.06
C ASN A 13 -28.73 47.45 -16.47
N LEU A 14 -28.52 48.28 -15.45
CA LEU A 14 -27.23 48.38 -14.77
C LEU A 14 -26.92 47.09 -13.98
N GLU A 15 -27.94 46.50 -13.35
CA GLU A 15 -27.81 45.25 -12.58
C GLU A 15 -27.52 44.04 -13.48
N ARG A 16 -28.07 44.00 -14.71
CA ARG A 16 -27.80 42.90 -15.67
C ARG A 16 -26.36 42.83 -16.14
N TRP A 17 -25.70 43.96 -16.37
CA TRP A 17 -24.27 43.97 -16.73
C TRP A 17 -23.38 43.63 -15.53
N LEU A 18 -23.80 44.02 -14.32
CA LEU A 18 -23.08 43.69 -13.10
C LEU A 18 -23.07 42.18 -12.82
N LEU A 19 -24.12 41.45 -13.21
CA LEU A 19 -24.22 40.00 -13.04
C LEU A 19 -23.19 39.24 -13.89
N THR A 20 -23.04 39.58 -15.18
CA THR A 20 -22.03 38.95 -16.05
C THR A 20 -20.60 39.34 -15.66
N TYR A 21 -20.40 40.58 -15.19
CA TYR A 21 -19.12 41.02 -14.64
C TYR A 21 -18.76 40.27 -13.35
N SER A 22 -19.74 40.06 -12.46
CA SER A 22 -19.53 39.32 -11.22
C SER A 22 -19.19 37.86 -11.50
N ASP A 23 -19.84 37.23 -12.49
CA ASP A 23 -19.55 35.86 -12.92
C ASP A 23 -18.14 35.72 -13.54
N LEU A 24 -17.69 36.72 -14.32
CA LEU A 24 -16.33 36.73 -14.86
C LEU A 24 -15.27 36.83 -13.73
N ILE A 25 -15.52 37.64 -12.71
CA ILE A 25 -14.61 37.76 -11.56
C ILE A 25 -14.55 36.46 -10.76
N THR A 26 -15.69 35.81 -10.51
CA THR A 26 -15.72 34.55 -9.76
C THR A 26 -15.07 33.41 -10.54
N LEU A 27 -15.24 33.34 -11.86
CA LEU A 27 -14.54 32.38 -12.72
C LEU A 27 -13.03 32.63 -12.74
N LEU A 28 -12.61 33.89 -12.82
CA LEU A 28 -11.19 34.26 -12.77
C LEU A 28 -10.58 33.91 -11.40
N LEU A 29 -11.30 34.20 -10.30
CA LEU A 29 -10.88 33.83 -8.94
C LEU A 29 -10.77 32.31 -8.79
N ALA A 30 -11.78 31.55 -9.22
CA ALA A 30 -11.76 30.09 -9.19
C ALA A 30 -10.58 29.53 -10.01
N PHE A 31 -10.33 30.09 -11.18
CA PHE A 31 -9.17 29.75 -12.00
C PHE A 31 -7.84 30.02 -11.28
N PHE A 32 -7.69 31.20 -10.66
CA PHE A 32 -6.49 31.53 -9.89
C PHE A 32 -6.31 30.65 -8.65
N VAL A 33 -7.38 30.27 -7.96
CA VAL A 33 -7.32 29.35 -6.82
C VAL A 33 -6.86 27.95 -7.26
N VAL A 34 -7.38 27.44 -8.38
CA VAL A 34 -6.93 26.16 -8.97
C VAL A 34 -5.48 26.25 -9.45
N MET A 35 -5.11 27.34 -10.13
CA MET A 35 -3.74 27.53 -10.59
C MET A 35 -2.76 27.69 -9.41
N TYR A 36 -3.17 28.37 -8.34
CA TYR A 36 -2.38 28.51 -7.11
C TYR A 36 -2.22 27.18 -6.38
N SER A 37 -3.24 26.32 -6.37
CA SER A 37 -3.14 24.98 -5.77
C SER A 37 -2.16 24.07 -6.54
N MET A 38 -2.09 24.21 -7.87
CA MET A 38 -1.11 23.50 -8.71
C MET A 38 0.29 24.15 -8.73
N SER A 39 0.38 25.46 -8.47
CA SER A 39 1.66 26.19 -8.53
C SER A 39 2.60 25.87 -7.37
N ARG A 40 2.12 25.22 -6.30
CA ARG A 40 2.97 24.71 -5.21
C ARG A 40 3.32 23.24 -5.41
N ILE A 41 3.65 22.84 -6.63
CA ILE A 41 4.43 21.62 -6.83
C ILE A 41 5.88 21.98 -6.47
N ASP A 42 6.27 21.60 -5.25
CA ASP A 42 7.59 21.82 -4.70
C ASP A 42 8.65 21.28 -5.68
N ALA A 43 9.61 22.11 -6.10
CA ALA A 43 10.69 21.70 -7.00
C ALA A 43 11.46 20.49 -6.43
N LYS A 44 11.44 20.32 -5.10
CA LYS A 44 11.99 19.15 -4.41
C LYS A 44 11.18 17.88 -4.64
N GLN A 45 9.85 17.96 -4.77
CA GLN A 45 9.01 16.80 -5.10
C GLN A 45 9.18 16.41 -6.57
N PHE A 46 9.27 17.38 -7.48
CA PHE A 46 9.55 17.10 -8.88
C PHE A 46 10.94 16.49 -9.07
N GLY A 47 11.95 17.02 -8.36
CA GLY A 47 13.31 16.45 -8.31
C GLY A 47 13.32 14.99 -7.83
N LYS A 48 12.64 14.70 -6.71
CA LYS A 48 12.50 13.33 -6.20
C LYS A 48 11.80 12.38 -7.18
N MET A 49 10.84 12.90 -7.95
CA MET A 49 10.12 12.14 -8.97
C MET A 49 10.98 11.89 -10.21
N THR A 50 11.76 12.89 -10.66
CA THR A 50 12.71 12.72 -11.76
C THR A 50 13.88 11.82 -11.40
N ASP A 51 14.33 11.84 -10.14
CA ASP A 51 15.40 10.97 -9.65
C ASP A 51 14.92 9.52 -9.56
N ALA A 52 13.70 9.29 -9.07
CA ALA A 52 13.07 7.96 -9.08
C ALA A 52 12.85 7.44 -10.51
N LEU A 53 12.41 8.31 -11.42
CA LEU A 53 12.17 7.96 -12.82
C LEU A 53 13.48 7.68 -13.57
N ASN A 54 14.54 8.46 -13.29
CA ASN A 54 15.89 8.22 -13.79
C ASN A 54 16.49 6.92 -13.24
N TYR A 55 16.23 6.57 -11.98
CA TYR A 55 16.66 5.30 -11.38
C TYR A 55 15.97 4.09 -12.01
N ILE A 56 14.67 4.22 -12.35
CA ILE A 56 13.90 3.17 -13.01
C ILE A 56 14.26 3.05 -14.51
N LEU A 57 14.45 4.17 -15.20
CA LEU A 57 14.79 4.20 -16.63
C LEU A 57 16.24 3.82 -16.94
N LYS A 58 17.18 4.02 -16.01
CA LYS A 58 18.57 3.59 -16.16
C LYS A 58 18.79 2.08 -15.97
N GLY A 59 17.74 1.31 -15.69
CA GLY A 59 17.79 -0.15 -15.73
C GLY A 59 18.38 -0.78 -14.47
N GLY A 60 17.77 -1.89 -14.06
CA GLY A 60 18.06 -2.58 -12.82
C GLY A 60 19.49 -3.10 -12.68
N THR A 61 19.77 -3.49 -11.44
CA THR A 61 21.02 -4.10 -10.95
C THR A 61 22.11 -3.08 -10.61
N GLN A 62 21.99 -2.43 -9.45
CA GLN A 62 23.03 -2.42 -8.39
C GLN A 62 22.40 -1.90 -7.09
N ILE A 63 21.95 -2.83 -6.24
CA ILE A 63 21.77 -2.57 -4.80
C ILE A 63 22.97 -3.21 -4.12
N VAL A 64 24.08 -2.49 -4.00
CA VAL A 64 25.14 -2.80 -3.03
C VAL A 64 25.77 -1.49 -2.56
N ASP A 65 25.44 -1.17 -1.32
CA ASP A 65 26.32 -0.64 -0.28
C ASP A 65 26.85 0.80 -0.40
N LYS A 66 26.29 1.68 0.45
CA LYS A 66 27.08 2.37 1.48
C LYS A 66 26.15 2.99 2.52
N GLY A 67 26.44 2.70 3.78
CA GLY A 67 25.69 3.17 4.94
C GLY A 67 25.54 4.69 5.00
N GLY A 68 24.42 5.12 5.56
CA GLY A 68 24.14 6.52 5.84
C GLY A 68 22.65 6.79 5.95
N GLU A 69 22.22 6.99 7.20
CA GLU A 69 21.05 7.77 7.60
C GLU A 69 19.67 7.08 7.53
N LYS A 70 19.23 6.63 8.73
CA LYS A 70 17.83 6.33 9.04
C LYS A 70 17.02 7.61 8.90
N ASP A 71 16.40 7.83 7.74
CA ASP A 71 15.33 8.81 7.60
C ASP A 71 14.06 8.27 8.29
N PRO A 72 13.62 8.84 9.45
CA PRO A 72 12.55 8.24 10.25
C PRO A 72 11.16 8.44 9.65
N LYS A 73 11.01 9.18 8.54
CA LYS A 73 9.69 9.43 7.91
C LYS A 73 9.79 9.42 6.38
N GLY A 74 10.21 8.28 5.83
CA GLY A 74 10.30 8.04 4.39
C GLY A 74 8.94 8.01 3.69
N HIS A 75 8.63 9.12 3.03
CA HIS A 75 7.55 9.42 2.08
C HIS A 75 6.79 8.21 1.49
N GLY A 76 5.48 8.14 1.81
CA GLY A 76 4.56 7.07 1.42
C GLY A 76 4.45 6.79 -0.08
N LEU A 77 4.81 7.73 -0.98
CA LEU A 77 4.72 7.53 -2.43
C LEU A 77 5.83 6.65 -3.02
N LEU A 78 7.08 6.77 -2.54
CA LEU A 78 8.20 5.93 -3.02
C LEU A 78 8.10 4.50 -2.47
N LYS A 79 7.55 4.34 -1.25
CA LYS A 79 7.22 3.03 -0.70
C LYS A 79 6.08 2.37 -1.46
N LEU A 80 4.98 3.08 -1.75
CA LEU A 80 3.82 2.49 -2.46
C LEU A 80 4.18 1.97 -3.85
N GLY A 81 5.01 2.69 -4.62
CA GLY A 81 5.46 2.24 -5.94
C GLY A 81 6.24 0.91 -5.88
N ASN A 82 7.15 0.77 -4.91
CA ASN A 82 7.88 -0.48 -4.69
C ASN A 82 6.96 -1.61 -4.20
N LEU A 83 6.03 -1.33 -3.29
CA LEU A 83 5.08 -2.32 -2.78
C LEU A 83 4.13 -2.84 -3.88
N ASN A 84 3.66 -1.98 -4.77
CA ASN A 84 2.85 -2.37 -5.93
C ASN A 84 3.61 -3.33 -6.86
N MET A 85 4.89 -3.07 -7.13
CA MET A 85 5.72 -3.96 -7.95
C MET A 85 5.93 -5.33 -7.29
N ILE A 86 6.17 -5.33 -5.97
CA ILE A 86 6.33 -6.56 -5.18
C ILE A 86 5.03 -7.36 -5.17
N GLN A 87 3.90 -6.71 -4.91
CA GLN A 87 2.57 -7.32 -4.94
C GLN A 87 2.32 -7.99 -6.29
N ARG A 88 2.59 -7.28 -7.40
CA ARG A 88 2.40 -7.82 -8.75
C ARG A 88 3.30 -9.04 -8.99
N ARG A 89 4.57 -8.97 -8.60
CA ARG A 89 5.53 -10.07 -8.77
C ARG A 89 5.13 -11.32 -7.98
N ILE A 90 4.66 -11.15 -6.74
CA ILE A 90 4.13 -12.23 -5.91
C ILE A 90 2.91 -12.84 -6.61
N ASN A 91 1.91 -12.02 -6.98
CA ASN A 91 0.69 -12.50 -7.61
C ASN A 91 0.97 -13.22 -8.95
N GLU A 92 1.90 -12.72 -9.77
CA GLU A 92 2.31 -13.36 -11.02
C GLU A 92 2.96 -14.73 -10.80
N ARG A 93 3.85 -14.86 -9.80
CA ARG A 93 4.48 -16.15 -9.46
C ARG A 93 3.45 -17.16 -8.95
N PHE A 94 2.54 -16.74 -8.07
CA PHE A 94 1.49 -17.61 -7.54
C PHE A 94 0.46 -18.02 -8.60
N LYS A 95 0.14 -17.12 -9.55
CA LYS A 95 -0.73 -17.44 -10.69
C LYS A 95 -0.12 -18.50 -11.61
N LYS A 96 1.19 -18.43 -11.87
CA LYS A 96 1.89 -19.44 -12.68
C LYS A 96 1.87 -20.84 -12.05
N LEU A 97 1.84 -20.91 -10.73
CA LEU A 97 1.80 -22.19 -9.98
C LEU A 97 0.37 -22.74 -9.81
N GLY A 98 -0.65 -22.06 -10.34
CA GLY A 98 -2.05 -22.48 -10.21
C GLY A 98 -2.62 -22.35 -8.78
N ARG A 99 -1.93 -21.65 -7.88
CA ARG A 99 -2.22 -21.58 -6.44
C ARG A 99 -2.75 -20.22 -5.97
N HIS A 100 -3.37 -19.48 -6.88
CA HIS A 100 -3.84 -18.12 -6.63
C HIS A 100 -4.92 -18.01 -5.54
N GLU A 101 -5.64 -19.09 -5.23
CA GLU A 101 -6.68 -19.10 -4.17
C GLU A 101 -6.08 -19.23 -2.76
N GLU A 102 -4.85 -19.72 -2.64
CA GLU A 102 -4.21 -20.00 -1.35
C GLU A 102 -3.49 -18.78 -0.77
N LEU A 103 -3.29 -17.74 -1.58
CA LEU A 103 -2.58 -16.52 -1.21
C LEU A 103 -3.28 -15.28 -1.75
N GLN A 104 -3.57 -14.34 -0.87
CA GLN A 104 -4.09 -13.01 -1.21
C GLN A 104 -3.11 -11.95 -0.73
N THR A 105 -3.00 -10.86 -1.50
CA THR A 105 -2.13 -9.74 -1.15
C THR A 105 -2.92 -8.44 -1.12
N GLU A 106 -2.71 -7.66 -0.08
CA GLU A 106 -3.37 -6.36 0.10
C GLU A 106 -2.33 -5.30 0.47
N ILE A 107 -2.43 -4.10 -0.11
CA ILE A 107 -1.61 -2.97 0.29
C ILE A 107 -2.43 -2.10 1.22
N THR A 108 -1.97 -2.00 2.46
CA THR A 108 -2.56 -1.16 3.50
C THR A 108 -1.63 0.02 3.81
N GLU A 109 -2.11 0.97 4.62
CA GLU A 109 -1.26 2.07 5.12
C GLU A 109 -0.03 1.57 5.89
N ARG A 110 -0.10 0.35 6.47
CA ARG A 110 0.98 -0.28 7.22
C ARG A 110 1.98 -1.02 6.34
N GLY A 111 1.66 -1.26 5.07
CA GLY A 111 2.51 -1.96 4.10
C GLY A 111 1.78 -3.06 3.34
N LEU A 112 2.56 -3.94 2.70
CA LEU A 112 2.05 -5.11 1.99
C LEU A 112 1.71 -6.22 2.99
N VAL A 113 0.45 -6.62 3.04
CA VAL A 113 -0.05 -7.74 3.83
C VAL A 113 -0.21 -8.94 2.90
N ILE A 114 0.34 -10.07 3.32
CA ILE A 114 0.24 -11.35 2.61
C ILE A 114 -0.62 -12.27 3.46
N HIS A 115 -1.82 -12.56 2.98
CA HIS A 115 -2.75 -13.50 3.59
C HIS A 115 -2.54 -14.88 2.96
N ILE A 116 -2.22 -15.87 3.78
CA ILE A 116 -2.07 -17.26 3.34
C ILE A 116 -3.15 -18.10 4.02
N MET A 117 -3.85 -18.90 3.24
CA MET A 117 -4.89 -19.79 3.76
C MET A 117 -4.30 -20.81 4.71
N GLU A 118 -4.94 -21.00 5.87
CA GLU A 118 -4.49 -21.93 6.91
C GLU A 118 -4.30 -23.36 6.37
N SER A 119 -5.27 -23.84 5.58
CA SER A 119 -5.28 -25.17 4.99
C SER A 119 -4.13 -25.42 4.00
N ALA A 120 -3.53 -24.34 3.47
CA ALA A 120 -2.36 -24.43 2.61
C ALA A 120 -1.05 -24.60 3.41
N LEU A 121 -1.04 -24.17 4.68
CA LEU A 121 0.14 -24.22 5.56
C LEU A 121 0.12 -25.41 6.51
N PHE A 122 -1.03 -25.70 7.12
CA PHE A 122 -1.14 -26.62 8.24
C PHE A 122 -2.31 -27.60 8.06
N PRO A 123 -2.17 -28.86 8.53
CA PRO A 123 -3.32 -29.72 8.74
C PRO A 123 -4.22 -29.16 9.85
N GLN A 124 -5.48 -29.58 9.85
CA GLN A 124 -6.43 -29.20 10.89
C GLN A 124 -5.92 -29.61 12.28
N GLY A 125 -5.96 -28.66 13.23
CA GLY A 125 -5.54 -28.88 14.62
C GLY A 125 -4.04 -29.10 14.85
N SER A 126 -3.19 -28.87 13.83
CA SER A 126 -1.74 -29.05 13.91
C SER A 126 -1.00 -27.74 13.62
N ALA A 127 0.16 -27.56 14.26
CA ALA A 127 1.11 -26.50 13.95
C ALA A 127 2.24 -26.96 13.01
N LYS A 128 2.28 -28.26 12.65
CA LYS A 128 3.33 -28.79 11.79
C LYS A 128 3.10 -28.38 10.33
N LEU A 129 4.09 -27.73 9.73
CA LEU A 129 4.03 -27.32 8.33
C LEU A 129 3.89 -28.52 7.39
N GLN A 130 2.96 -28.41 6.44
CA GLN A 130 2.82 -29.39 5.36
C GLN A 130 3.99 -29.30 4.39
N PRO A 131 4.37 -30.39 3.69
CA PRO A 131 5.38 -30.32 2.62
C PRO A 131 5.01 -29.27 1.56
N ARG A 132 3.72 -29.21 1.23
CA ARG A 132 3.13 -28.27 0.27
C ARG A 132 3.24 -26.79 0.71
N ALA A 133 3.32 -26.55 2.02
CA ALA A 133 3.47 -25.22 2.61
C ALA A 133 4.86 -24.64 2.40
N ARG A 134 5.89 -25.51 2.37
CA ARG A 134 7.29 -25.12 2.18
C ARG A 134 7.48 -24.37 0.87
N GLU A 135 6.91 -24.89 -0.22
CA GLU A 135 6.93 -24.22 -1.53
C GLU A 135 6.35 -22.80 -1.49
N ILE A 136 5.25 -22.59 -0.75
CA ILE A 136 4.63 -21.26 -0.60
C ILE A 136 5.56 -20.34 0.17
N LEU A 137 6.06 -20.81 1.31
CA LEU A 137 6.92 -20.04 2.19
C LEU A 137 8.25 -19.70 1.50
N ASP A 138 8.83 -20.61 0.72
CA ASP A 138 10.05 -20.37 -0.05
C ASP A 138 9.87 -19.23 -1.05
N LEU A 139 8.75 -19.22 -1.77
CA LEU A 139 8.44 -18.15 -2.72
C LEU A 139 8.28 -16.80 -2.03
N VAL A 140 7.59 -16.79 -0.90
CA VAL A 140 7.41 -15.57 -0.10
C VAL A 140 8.76 -15.10 0.43
N ALA A 141 9.57 -16.00 0.99
CA ALA A 141 10.90 -15.73 1.53
C ALA A 141 11.83 -15.12 0.47
N GLU A 142 11.87 -15.68 -0.75
CA GLU A 142 12.65 -15.14 -1.87
C GLU A 142 12.28 -13.69 -2.23
N GLN A 143 11.00 -13.32 -2.09
CA GLN A 143 10.54 -11.97 -2.41
C GLN A 143 10.78 -10.97 -1.27
N ILE A 144 10.74 -11.42 -0.01
CA ILE A 144 10.90 -10.54 1.16
C ILE A 144 12.36 -10.40 1.61
N LYS A 145 13.21 -11.42 1.42
CA LYS A 145 14.64 -11.41 1.80
C LYS A 145 15.43 -10.19 1.30
N PRO A 146 15.28 -9.72 0.04
CA PRO A 146 16.03 -8.56 -0.43
C PRO A 146 15.49 -7.21 0.11
N LEU A 147 14.39 -7.22 0.88
CA LEU A 147 13.76 -5.99 1.35
C LEU A 147 14.29 -5.61 2.74
N PRO A 148 14.67 -4.35 2.96
CA PRO A 148 15.13 -3.87 4.28
C PRO A 148 13.97 -3.63 5.26
N ASN A 149 12.80 -4.20 5.02
CA ASN A 149 11.59 -3.93 5.78
C ASN A 149 11.47 -4.90 6.96
N HIS A 150 10.91 -4.43 8.08
CA HIS A 150 10.52 -5.31 9.17
C HIS A 150 9.40 -6.25 8.72
N ILE A 151 9.58 -7.54 8.96
CA ILE A 151 8.60 -8.59 8.69
C ILE A 151 7.85 -8.88 9.98
N ARG A 152 6.52 -8.90 9.92
CA ARG A 152 5.66 -9.28 11.03
C ARG A 152 4.78 -10.44 10.58
N ILE A 153 4.74 -11.49 11.39
CA ILE A 153 3.99 -12.72 11.11
C ILE A 153 2.91 -12.84 12.18
N GLU A 154 1.66 -12.99 11.75
CA GLU A 154 0.49 -13.09 12.62
C GLU A 154 -0.27 -14.37 12.28
N GLY A 155 -0.36 -15.30 13.23
CA GLY A 155 -1.18 -16.50 13.12
C GLY A 155 -2.61 -16.25 13.57
N HIS A 156 -3.57 -16.61 12.74
CA HIS A 156 -4.99 -16.63 13.08
C HIS A 156 -5.47 -18.08 13.15
N THR A 157 -6.44 -18.33 14.01
CA THR A 157 -7.18 -19.60 14.11
C THR A 157 -8.66 -19.29 14.03
N ASP A 158 -9.43 -20.18 13.41
CA ASP A 158 -10.89 -20.03 13.34
C ASP A 158 -11.55 -19.99 14.73
N ASN A 159 -12.80 -19.52 14.79
CA ASN A 159 -13.61 -19.44 16.01
C ASN A 159 -14.13 -20.80 16.47
N THR A 160 -13.92 -21.87 15.70
CA THR A 160 -14.21 -23.24 16.13
C THR A 160 -13.29 -23.60 17.30
N PRO A 161 -13.81 -23.87 18.51
CA PRO A 161 -12.97 -24.18 19.65
C PRO A 161 -12.23 -25.51 19.45
N ILE A 162 -10.93 -25.50 19.67
CA ILE A 162 -10.13 -26.73 19.76
C ILE A 162 -9.81 -27.04 21.21
N GLN A 163 -9.73 -28.33 21.53
CA GLN A 163 -9.22 -28.81 22.81
C GLN A 163 -8.47 -30.12 22.55
N THR A 164 -7.19 -29.99 22.23
CA THR A 164 -6.32 -31.15 21.98
C THR A 164 -5.32 -31.28 23.14
N ALA A 165 -4.76 -32.48 23.32
CA ALA A 165 -3.74 -32.70 24.35
C ALA A 165 -2.51 -31.80 24.17
N LEU A 166 -2.20 -31.40 22.93
CA LEU A 166 -1.05 -30.58 22.60
C LEU A 166 -1.38 -29.07 22.58
N TYR A 167 -2.60 -28.70 22.18
CA TYR A 167 -3.09 -27.32 22.10
C TYR A 167 -4.42 -27.21 22.86
N PRO A 168 -4.39 -26.74 24.12
CA PRO A 168 -5.57 -26.62 24.96
C PRO A 168 -6.58 -25.56 24.48
N SER A 169 -6.13 -24.54 23.74
CA SER A 169 -6.99 -23.54 23.11
C SER A 169 -6.44 -23.05 21.77
N ASN A 170 -7.26 -22.27 21.07
CA ASN A 170 -6.92 -21.61 19.81
C ASN A 170 -5.74 -20.64 19.94
N TRP A 171 -5.53 -20.06 21.12
CA TRP A 171 -4.39 -19.18 21.40
C TRP A 171 -3.06 -19.93 21.35
N GLU A 172 -2.97 -21.11 21.96
CA GLU A 172 -1.73 -21.90 21.91
C GLU A 172 -1.45 -22.39 20.48
N LEU A 173 -2.49 -22.78 19.73
CA LEU A 173 -2.31 -23.21 18.35
C LEU A 173 -1.85 -22.07 17.43
N SER A 174 -2.41 -20.87 17.56
CA SER A 174 -2.01 -19.72 16.73
C SER A 174 -0.57 -19.29 16.98
N VAL A 175 -0.14 -19.26 18.24
CA VAL A 175 1.24 -18.97 18.64
C VAL A 175 2.20 -20.06 18.16
N ALA A 176 1.83 -21.34 18.30
CA ALA A 176 2.64 -22.45 17.82
C ALA A 176 2.82 -22.40 16.29
N ARG A 177 1.76 -22.13 15.53
CA ARG A 177 1.84 -21.97 14.07
C ARG A 177 2.71 -20.80 13.65
N THR A 178 2.55 -19.66 14.31
CA THR A 178 3.39 -18.47 14.06
C THR A 178 4.85 -18.80 14.30
N THR A 179 5.15 -19.48 15.41
CA THR A 179 6.51 -19.90 15.78
C THR A 179 7.10 -20.84 14.73
N GLU A 180 6.33 -21.79 14.20
CA GLU A 180 6.80 -22.70 13.15
C GLU A 180 7.12 -21.99 11.84
N VAL A 181 6.33 -20.97 11.44
CA VAL A 181 6.65 -20.16 10.25
C VAL A 181 7.90 -19.31 10.47
N VAL A 182 8.03 -18.68 11.65
CA VAL A 182 9.22 -17.88 12.00
C VAL A 182 10.48 -18.76 11.98
N ARG A 183 10.41 -19.94 12.59
CA ARG A 183 11.51 -20.93 12.56
C ARG A 183 11.85 -21.33 11.14
N TYR A 184 10.84 -21.62 10.31
CA TYR A 184 11.07 -21.96 8.91
C TYR A 184 11.85 -20.86 8.16
N PHE A 185 11.46 -19.60 8.33
CA PHE A 185 12.17 -18.49 7.69
C PHE A 185 13.57 -18.25 8.25
N THR A 186 13.77 -18.45 9.55
CA THR A 186 15.08 -18.29 10.19
C THR A 186 16.03 -19.40 9.75
N ASP A 187 15.59 -20.66 9.81
CA ASP A 187 16.43 -21.84 9.61
C ASP A 187 16.77 -22.08 8.12
N TYR A 188 15.83 -21.79 7.21
CA TYR A 188 16.01 -22.12 5.77
C TYR A 188 16.29 -20.91 4.89
N HIS A 189 15.88 -19.71 5.29
CA HIS A 189 16.00 -18.50 4.47
C HIS A 189 16.88 -17.41 5.05
N ASP A 190 17.45 -17.63 6.23
CA ASP A 190 18.35 -16.69 6.93
C ASP A 190 17.69 -15.32 7.11
N ILE A 191 16.38 -15.33 7.40
CA ILE A 191 15.63 -14.12 7.73
C ILE A 191 15.77 -13.93 9.23
N ALA A 192 16.59 -12.94 9.61
CA ALA A 192 16.91 -12.68 11.01
C ALA A 192 15.63 -12.39 11.84
N PRO A 193 15.51 -12.96 13.05
CA PRO A 193 14.33 -12.77 13.88
C PRO A 193 14.21 -11.37 14.50
N ASN A 194 15.21 -10.48 14.38
CA ASN A 194 15.15 -9.03 14.63
C ASN A 194 16.41 -8.31 14.11
#